data_AF-A0A2K8VAN0-F1
#
_entry.id   AF-A0A2K8VAN0-F1
#
_cell.length_a   1.000
_cell.length_b   1.000
_cell.length_c   1.000
_cell.angle_alpha   90.00
_cell.angle_beta   90.00
_cell.angle_gamma   90.00
#
_symmetry.space_group_name_H-M   'P 1'
#
loop_
_entity.id
_entity.type
_entity.pdbx_description
1 polymer ?
#
loop_
_entity_poly.entity_id
_entity_poly.type
_entity_poly.pdbx_seq_one_letter_code
_entity_poly.pdbx_strand_id
1 'polypeptide(L)'
;MSKVNVILVLSFVVASFTAFGQKINKLDSQGRRTGIWKKYYENGDIRYEGEFKNGKEIGTFSFYNQGSSYPEIVKIFSNTSDTASVKFYNKTRVKTKGKMVGKKRVGKWIYYFADGQRIFSEENYENGLLDGVVKNYYDNGNVTEETFYEEGRKHGTSKIYTEEGILIEDVIYVDGKLNGLGKYYDLKGVIKEKGIYENGARKGKWEYYIDGEVSAKGRPRKSMLKDDAKPKQEEEE
;
A
#
# COMPACT_ATOMS: atom_id res chain seq x y z
N MET A 1 -40.28 -7.38 -11.47
CA MET A 1 -39.03 -7.70 -10.73
C MET A 1 -38.36 -8.87 -11.41
N SER A 2 -37.43 -8.59 -12.32
CA SER A 2 -36.65 -9.59 -13.05
C SER A 2 -35.43 -9.98 -12.21
N LYS A 3 -35.31 -11.26 -11.85
CA LYS A 3 -34.14 -11.80 -11.15
C LYS A 3 -33.03 -12.02 -12.16
N VAL A 4 -31.99 -11.19 -12.11
CA VAL A 4 -30.75 -11.39 -12.85
C VAL A 4 -29.94 -12.45 -12.11
N ASN A 5 -29.86 -13.65 -12.67
CA ASN A 5 -28.93 -14.69 -12.23
C ASN A 5 -27.53 -14.33 -12.73
N VAL A 6 -26.67 -13.84 -11.85
CA VAL A 6 -25.24 -13.66 -12.13
C VAL A 6 -24.59 -15.04 -12.09
N ILE A 7 -24.37 -15.63 -13.26
CA ILE A 7 -23.55 -16.83 -13.41
C ILE A 7 -22.08 -16.39 -13.28
N LEU A 8 -21.48 -16.70 -12.14
CA LEU A 8 -20.05 -16.52 -11.90
C LEU A 8 -19.30 -17.57 -12.73
N VAL A 9 -18.88 -17.22 -13.95
CA VAL A 9 -18.02 -18.07 -14.76
C VAL A 9 -16.62 -18.04 -14.15
N LEU A 10 -16.31 -18.99 -13.27
CA LEU A 10 -14.93 -19.30 -12.91
C LEU A 10 -14.25 -19.85 -14.17
N SER A 11 -13.51 -19.01 -14.87
CA SER A 11 -12.68 -19.43 -16.00
C SER A 11 -11.52 -20.28 -15.48
N PHE A 12 -11.78 -21.55 -15.17
CA PHE A 12 -10.76 -22.57 -15.10
C PHE A 12 -10.29 -22.83 -16.53
N VAL A 13 -9.20 -22.17 -16.94
CA VAL A 13 -8.44 -22.64 -18.09
C VAL A 13 -7.74 -23.93 -17.64
N VAL A 14 -8.46 -25.04 -17.71
CA VAL A 14 -7.85 -26.37 -17.72
C VAL A 14 -7.26 -26.53 -19.11
N ALA A 15 -6.01 -26.08 -19.27
CA ALA A 15 -5.20 -26.55 -20.36
C ALA A 15 -4.95 -28.04 -20.08
N SER A 16 -5.74 -28.91 -20.71
CA SER A 16 -5.53 -30.35 -20.77
C SER A 16 -4.21 -30.63 -21.47
N PHE A 17 -3.11 -30.59 -20.72
CA PHE A 17 -1.85 -31.18 -21.14
C PHE A 17 -1.86 -32.64 -20.70
N THR A 18 -1.71 -33.53 -21.68
CA THR A 18 -1.34 -34.91 -21.44
C THR A 18 -0.09 -34.93 -20.55
N ALA A 19 -0.24 -35.43 -19.33
CA ALA A 19 0.82 -35.52 -18.34
C ALA A 19 1.80 -36.65 -18.71
N PHE A 20 2.61 -36.44 -19.76
CA PHE A 20 3.95 -37.04 -19.75
C PHE A 20 4.66 -36.42 -18.56
N GLY A 21 4.93 -37.21 -17.52
CA GLY A 21 5.55 -36.75 -16.27
C GLY A 21 6.79 -35.92 -16.55
N GLN A 22 6.63 -34.59 -16.61
CA GLN A 22 7.72 -33.69 -16.90
C GLN A 22 8.67 -33.79 -15.72
N LYS A 23 9.82 -34.43 -15.93
CA LYS A 23 10.90 -34.47 -14.94
C LYS A 23 11.19 -33.02 -14.49
N ILE A 24 10.97 -32.75 -13.21
CA ILE A 24 11.21 -31.45 -12.57
C ILE A 24 12.69 -31.30 -12.16
N ASN A 25 13.09 -30.09 -11.78
CA ASN A 25 14.39 -29.77 -11.20
C ASN A 25 15.58 -30.13 -12.11
N LYS A 26 15.45 -29.88 -13.42
CA LYS A 26 16.50 -30.17 -14.40
C LYS A 26 17.52 -29.06 -14.51
N LEU A 27 18.75 -29.46 -14.83
CA LEU A 27 19.83 -28.59 -15.26
C LEU A 27 20.06 -28.76 -16.78
N ASP A 28 20.47 -27.69 -17.45
CA ASP A 28 20.97 -27.72 -18.82
C ASP A 28 22.43 -28.23 -18.88
N SER A 29 22.99 -28.33 -20.09
CA SER A 29 24.38 -28.79 -20.29
C SER A 29 25.44 -27.90 -19.63
N GLN A 30 25.09 -26.68 -19.23
CA GLN A 30 25.95 -25.74 -18.52
C GLN A 30 25.69 -25.74 -17.00
N GLY A 31 24.87 -26.67 -16.49
CA GLY A 31 24.54 -26.75 -15.07
C GLY A 31 23.55 -25.68 -14.60
N ARG A 32 22.86 -24.98 -15.51
CA ARG A 32 21.88 -23.94 -15.16
C ARG A 32 20.47 -24.52 -15.10
N ARG A 33 19.61 -23.96 -14.25
CA ARG A 33 18.22 -24.41 -14.10
C ARG A 33 17.44 -24.27 -15.40
N THR A 34 16.69 -25.31 -15.77
CA THR A 34 15.79 -25.31 -16.92
C THR A 34 14.52 -26.12 -16.66
N GLY A 35 13.40 -25.73 -17.28
CA GLY A 35 12.10 -26.36 -17.15
C GLY A 35 11.44 -26.10 -15.80
N ILE A 36 10.49 -26.96 -15.42
CA ILE A 36 9.74 -26.83 -14.17
C ILE A 36 10.62 -27.17 -12.98
N TRP A 37 10.59 -26.31 -11.98
CA TRP A 37 11.28 -26.47 -10.70
C TRP A 37 10.27 -26.44 -9.56
N LYS A 38 10.47 -27.36 -8.60
CA LYS A 38 9.74 -27.40 -7.34
C LYS A 38 10.73 -27.58 -6.20
N LYS A 39 10.60 -26.74 -5.18
CA LYS A 39 11.30 -26.89 -3.90
C LYS A 39 10.29 -27.29 -2.85
N TYR A 40 10.71 -28.14 -1.92
CA TYR A 40 9.87 -28.66 -0.85
C TYR A 40 10.42 -28.25 0.53
N TYR A 41 9.55 -28.18 1.53
CA TYR A 41 9.89 -28.20 2.94
C TYR A 41 10.23 -29.63 3.38
N GLU A 42 10.75 -29.79 4.60
CA GLU A 42 11.14 -31.11 5.15
C GLU A 42 9.94 -32.06 5.28
N ASN A 43 8.75 -31.53 5.55
CA ASN A 43 7.52 -32.30 5.64
C ASN A 43 6.92 -32.69 4.27
N GLY A 44 7.59 -32.34 3.16
CA GLY A 44 7.15 -32.64 1.80
C GLY A 44 6.21 -31.60 1.18
N ASP A 45 5.81 -30.55 1.90
CA ASP A 45 5.00 -29.48 1.34
C ASP A 45 5.79 -28.70 0.29
N ILE A 46 5.13 -28.25 -0.78
CA ILE A 46 5.77 -27.37 -1.77
C ILE A 46 6.09 -26.04 -1.10
N ARG A 47 7.34 -25.61 -1.21
CA ARG A 47 7.83 -24.28 -0.79
C ARG A 47 7.76 -23.27 -1.91
N TYR A 48 8.14 -23.68 -3.12
CA TYR A 48 7.85 -22.91 -4.32
C TYR A 48 7.80 -23.81 -5.54
N GLU A 49 7.10 -23.35 -6.57
CA GLU A 49 7.17 -23.91 -7.92
C GLU A 49 7.21 -22.80 -8.97
N GLY A 50 7.84 -23.08 -10.10
CA GLY A 50 7.95 -22.15 -11.23
C GLY A 50 8.82 -22.73 -12.35
N GLU A 51 9.06 -21.94 -13.39
CA GLU A 51 9.83 -22.37 -14.56
C GLU A 51 11.14 -21.58 -14.70
N PHE A 52 12.22 -22.27 -15.02
CA PHE A 52 13.49 -21.65 -15.38
C PHE A 52 13.80 -21.87 -16.85
N LYS A 53 14.47 -20.90 -17.47
CA LYS A 53 15.11 -21.05 -18.78
C LYS A 53 16.51 -20.47 -18.71
N ASN A 54 17.53 -21.28 -18.99
CA ASN A 54 18.94 -20.90 -18.94
C ASN A 54 19.35 -20.26 -17.59
N GLY A 55 18.78 -20.73 -16.48
CA GLY A 55 19.02 -20.20 -15.14
C GLY A 55 18.18 -18.98 -14.74
N LYS A 56 17.42 -18.37 -15.65
CA LYS A 56 16.53 -17.23 -15.35
C LYS A 56 15.11 -17.71 -15.07
N GLU A 57 14.47 -17.14 -14.04
CA GLU A 57 13.04 -17.34 -13.80
C GLU A 57 12.21 -16.80 -14.96
N ILE A 58 11.25 -17.61 -15.43
CA ILE A 58 10.28 -17.23 -16.45
C ILE A 58 8.87 -17.59 -16.02
N GLY A 59 7.88 -16.94 -16.63
CA GLY A 59 6.47 -17.23 -16.36
C GLY A 59 6.08 -16.96 -14.91
N THR A 60 5.32 -17.87 -14.32
CA THR A 60 4.74 -17.71 -12.99
C THR A 60 5.50 -18.53 -11.96
N PHE A 61 5.85 -17.90 -10.85
CA PHE A 61 6.30 -18.57 -9.63
C PHE A 61 5.26 -18.41 -8.53
N SER A 62 4.98 -19.51 -7.85
CA SER A 62 4.14 -19.57 -6.66
C SER A 62 4.98 -19.98 -5.47
N PHE A 63 4.87 -19.25 -4.36
CA PHE A 63 5.58 -19.50 -3.11
C PHE A 63 4.57 -19.75 -2.00
N TYR A 64 4.84 -20.73 -1.14
CA TYR A 64 3.91 -21.21 -0.13
C TYR A 64 4.59 -21.23 1.24
N ASN A 65 3.82 -20.94 2.28
CA ASN A 65 4.21 -21.23 3.65
C ASN A 65 3.99 -22.71 3.96
N GLN A 66 4.77 -23.25 4.90
CA GLN A 66 4.62 -24.63 5.34
C GLN A 66 3.21 -24.87 5.90
N GLY A 67 2.56 -25.97 5.50
CA GLY A 67 1.17 -26.29 5.85
C GLY A 67 0.10 -25.49 5.10
N SER A 68 0.47 -24.57 4.19
CA SER A 68 -0.51 -23.80 3.41
C SER A 68 -0.73 -24.39 2.03
N SER A 69 -1.99 -24.70 1.71
CA SER A 69 -2.40 -25.06 0.33
C SER A 69 -2.50 -23.85 -0.61
N TYR A 70 -2.44 -22.62 -0.06
CA TYR A 70 -2.52 -21.39 -0.84
C TYR A 70 -1.15 -20.71 -0.93
N PRO A 71 -0.78 -20.12 -2.08
CA PRO A 71 0.46 -19.38 -2.19
C PRO A 71 0.38 -18.09 -1.36
N GLU A 72 1.46 -17.77 -0.64
CA GLU A 72 1.64 -16.48 0.01
C GLU A 72 2.11 -15.41 -0.99
N ILE A 73 2.87 -15.83 -2.02
CA ILE A 73 3.42 -14.93 -3.03
C ILE A 73 3.25 -15.56 -4.40
N VAL A 74 2.77 -14.76 -5.36
CA VAL A 74 2.81 -15.09 -6.79
C VAL A 74 3.62 -14.04 -7.51
N LYS A 75 4.61 -14.46 -8.29
CA LYS A 75 5.43 -13.61 -9.16
C LYS A 75 5.22 -14.00 -10.61
N ILE A 76 5.01 -13.03 -11.48
CA ILE A 76 4.88 -13.22 -12.92
C ILE A 76 6.01 -12.42 -13.58
N PHE A 77 7.01 -13.12 -14.10
CA PHE A 77 8.19 -12.52 -14.70
C PHE A 77 7.89 -12.05 -16.12
N SER A 78 8.36 -10.84 -16.44
CA SER A 78 8.25 -10.27 -17.78
C SER A 78 9.18 -11.01 -18.75
N ASN A 79 8.71 -11.21 -19.99
CA ASN A 79 9.53 -11.76 -21.07
C ASN A 79 10.40 -10.71 -21.76
N THR A 80 10.14 -9.42 -21.51
CA THR A 80 10.76 -8.29 -22.23
C THR A 80 11.56 -7.36 -21.32
N SER A 81 11.57 -7.60 -20.00
CA SER A 81 12.27 -6.77 -19.02
C SER A 81 12.63 -7.57 -17.77
N ASP A 82 13.41 -6.98 -16.87
CA ASP A 82 13.77 -7.60 -15.58
C ASP A 82 12.72 -7.37 -14.48
N THR A 83 11.52 -6.93 -14.86
CA THR A 83 10.42 -6.75 -13.92
C THR A 83 9.65 -8.04 -13.67
N ALA A 84 9.20 -8.25 -12.45
CA ALA A 84 8.16 -9.20 -12.11
C ALA A 84 6.94 -8.46 -11.56
N SER A 85 5.74 -8.81 -12.02
CA SER A 85 4.50 -8.44 -11.34
C SER A 85 4.31 -9.36 -10.14
N VAL A 86 4.05 -8.80 -8.96
CA VAL A 86 4.03 -9.56 -7.71
C VAL A 86 2.71 -9.32 -6.98
N LYS A 87 2.13 -10.40 -6.45
CA LYS A 87 1.00 -10.37 -5.52
C LYS A 87 1.39 -11.11 -4.25
N PHE A 88 1.13 -10.47 -3.12
CA PHE A 88 1.19 -11.09 -1.80
C PHE A 88 -0.22 -11.38 -1.32
N TYR A 89 -0.41 -12.51 -0.67
CA TYR A 89 -1.70 -13.02 -0.27
C TYR A 89 -1.78 -13.20 1.25
N ASN A 90 -2.97 -12.99 1.80
CA ASN A 90 -3.39 -13.54 3.07
C ASN A 90 -4.44 -14.63 2.77
N LYS A 91 -4.03 -15.90 2.91
CA LYS A 91 -4.79 -17.06 2.42
C LYS A 91 -5.12 -16.90 0.93
N THR A 92 -6.40 -16.69 0.60
CA THR A 92 -6.87 -16.51 -0.78
C THR A 92 -7.04 -15.05 -1.19
N ARG A 93 -6.91 -14.10 -0.25
CA ARG A 93 -7.14 -12.67 -0.48
C ARG A 93 -5.84 -11.98 -0.84
N VAL A 94 -5.86 -11.10 -1.84
CA VAL A 94 -4.68 -10.29 -2.17
C VAL A 94 -4.48 -9.25 -1.07
N LYS A 95 -3.31 -9.28 -0.43
CA LYS A 95 -2.91 -8.30 0.58
C LYS A 95 -2.27 -7.07 -0.06
N THR A 96 -1.39 -7.28 -1.04
CA THR A 96 -0.77 -6.20 -1.79
C THR A 96 -0.29 -6.68 -3.15
N LYS A 97 -0.23 -5.77 -4.12
CA LYS A 97 0.27 -6.05 -5.46
C LYS A 97 1.07 -4.87 -6.01
N GLY A 98 2.06 -5.18 -6.84
CA GLY A 98 2.89 -4.19 -7.51
C GLY A 98 3.92 -4.84 -8.43
N LYS A 99 4.95 -4.09 -8.79
CA LYS A 99 6.07 -4.59 -9.61
C LYS A 99 7.38 -4.57 -8.82
N MET A 100 8.25 -5.52 -9.14
CA MET A 100 9.59 -5.61 -8.56
C MET A 100 10.65 -5.74 -9.66
N VAL A 101 11.83 -5.17 -9.44
CA VAL A 101 13.07 -5.50 -10.15
C VAL A 101 13.98 -6.18 -9.14
N GLY A 102 14.25 -7.48 -9.36
CA GLY A 102 14.91 -8.32 -8.36
C GLY A 102 14.15 -8.32 -7.02
N LYS A 103 14.77 -7.74 -5.98
CA LYS A 103 14.18 -7.61 -4.63
C LYS A 103 13.59 -6.22 -4.34
N LYS A 104 13.71 -5.27 -5.25
CA LYS A 104 13.29 -3.87 -5.04
C LYS A 104 11.90 -3.63 -5.62
N ARG A 105 11.03 -2.94 -4.86
CA ARG A 105 9.75 -2.43 -5.35
C ARG A 105 9.96 -1.33 -6.38
N VAL A 106 9.14 -1.30 -7.42
CA VAL A 106 9.13 -0.24 -8.43
C VAL A 106 7.70 0.11 -8.84
N GLY A 107 7.48 1.40 -9.15
CA GLY A 107 6.19 1.95 -9.56
C GLY A 107 5.12 1.86 -8.48
N LYS A 108 3.87 1.83 -8.92
CA LYS A 108 2.70 1.81 -8.03
C LYS A 108 2.52 0.46 -7.33
N TRP A 109 2.33 0.52 -6.02
CA TRP A 109 1.95 -0.58 -5.14
C TRP A 109 0.59 -0.29 -4.51
N ILE A 110 -0.27 -1.31 -4.49
CA ILE A 110 -1.61 -1.22 -3.92
C ILE A 110 -1.66 -2.15 -2.73
N TYR A 111 -2.12 -1.65 -1.59
CA TYR A 111 -2.36 -2.40 -0.37
C TYR A 111 -3.85 -2.45 -0.11
N TYR A 112 -4.34 -3.62 0.28
CA TYR A 112 -5.74 -3.85 0.54
C TYR A 112 -5.99 -3.99 2.03
N PHE A 113 -7.21 -3.63 2.44
CA PHE A 113 -7.74 -4.00 3.74
C PHE A 113 -7.86 -5.53 3.86
N ALA A 114 -8.17 -6.03 5.06
CA ALA A 114 -8.25 -7.46 5.35
C ALA A 114 -9.29 -8.23 4.50
N ASP A 115 -10.24 -7.52 3.89
CA ASP A 115 -11.20 -8.10 2.94
C ASP A 115 -10.59 -8.45 1.58
N GLY A 116 -9.41 -7.91 1.25
CA GLY A 116 -8.71 -8.11 -0.02
C GLY A 116 -9.32 -7.38 -1.21
N GLN A 117 -10.26 -6.46 -0.97
CA GLN A 117 -11.02 -5.76 -2.01
C GLN A 117 -10.88 -4.24 -1.89
N ARG A 118 -11.09 -3.68 -0.69
CA ARG A 118 -10.96 -2.23 -0.45
C ARG A 118 -9.49 -1.84 -0.37
N ILE A 119 -9.14 -0.70 -0.96
CA ILE A 119 -7.77 -0.19 -0.97
C ILE A 119 -7.51 0.49 0.36
N PHE A 120 -6.46 0.07 1.05
CA PHE A 120 -5.94 0.70 2.27
C PHE A 120 -4.90 1.77 1.95
N SER A 121 -4.03 1.51 0.97
CA SER A 121 -2.98 2.45 0.56
C SER A 121 -2.57 2.26 -0.90
N GLU A 122 -2.25 3.38 -1.54
CA GLU A 122 -1.55 3.45 -2.82
C GLU A 122 -0.20 4.12 -2.60
N GLU A 123 0.88 3.40 -2.89
CA GLU A 123 2.24 3.87 -2.70
C GLU A 123 2.99 3.85 -4.04
N ASN A 124 3.92 4.77 -4.23
CA ASN A 124 4.81 4.78 -5.38
C ASN A 124 6.25 4.53 -4.93
N TYR A 125 6.98 3.73 -5.70
CA TYR A 125 8.34 3.32 -5.38
C TYR A 125 9.30 3.54 -6.53
N GLU A 126 10.48 4.06 -6.20
CA GLU A 126 11.65 4.06 -7.07
C GLU A 126 12.80 3.33 -6.37
N ASN A 127 13.38 2.33 -7.05
CA ASN A 127 14.52 1.56 -6.53
C ASN A 127 14.35 0.98 -5.11
N GLY A 128 13.12 0.69 -4.71
CA GLY A 128 12.76 0.14 -3.40
C GLY A 128 12.49 1.19 -2.31
N LEU A 129 12.59 2.48 -2.62
CA LEU A 129 12.26 3.59 -1.73
C LEU A 129 10.93 4.22 -2.15
N LEU A 130 10.18 4.79 -1.19
CA LEU A 130 8.99 5.56 -1.53
C LEU A 130 9.39 6.80 -2.32
N ASP A 131 8.76 7.00 -3.47
CA ASP A 131 9.03 8.14 -4.34
C ASP A 131 7.76 8.55 -5.09
N GLY A 132 7.32 9.79 -4.89
CA GLY A 132 6.04 10.30 -5.33
C GLY A 132 4.96 10.28 -4.24
N VAL A 133 3.70 10.43 -4.68
CA VAL A 133 2.55 10.53 -3.76
C VAL A 133 2.18 9.17 -3.19
N VAL A 134 2.05 9.12 -1.86
CA VAL A 134 1.38 8.04 -1.11
C VAL A 134 -0.01 8.52 -0.72
N LYS A 135 -1.02 7.68 -0.95
CA LYS A 135 -2.40 7.92 -0.53
C LYS A 135 -2.86 6.81 0.40
N ASN A 136 -3.37 7.17 1.56
CA ASN A 136 -4.00 6.25 2.49
C ASN A 136 -5.51 6.49 2.48
N TYR A 137 -6.28 5.45 2.75
CA TYR A 137 -7.74 5.48 2.64
C TYR A 137 -8.41 5.01 3.92
N TYR A 138 -9.57 5.60 4.22
CA TYR A 138 -10.54 5.07 5.17
C TYR A 138 -11.26 3.84 4.58
N ASP A 139 -11.92 3.11 5.47
CA ASP A 139 -12.74 1.94 5.14
C ASP A 139 -13.88 2.25 4.16
N ASN A 140 -14.37 3.49 4.14
CA ASN A 140 -15.40 3.97 3.20
C ASN A 140 -14.84 4.34 1.81
N GLY A 141 -13.51 4.28 1.62
CA GLY A 141 -12.82 4.61 0.37
C GLY A 141 -12.44 6.09 0.21
N ASN A 142 -12.78 6.95 1.17
CA ASN A 142 -12.28 8.32 1.19
C ASN A 142 -10.82 8.35 1.60
N VAL A 143 -10.09 9.36 1.10
CA VAL A 143 -8.68 9.53 1.42
C VAL A 143 -8.54 10.01 2.87
N THR A 144 -7.66 9.39 3.65
CA THR A 144 -7.29 9.88 5.00
C THR A 144 -6.02 10.73 4.95
N GLU A 145 -5.07 10.39 4.10
CA GLU A 145 -3.79 11.08 3.99
C GLU A 145 -3.30 11.08 2.53
N GLU A 146 -2.81 12.22 2.05
CA GLU A 146 -1.97 12.29 0.85
C GLU A 146 -0.63 12.93 1.21
N THR A 147 0.47 12.21 1.04
CA THR A 147 1.80 12.69 1.37
C THR A 147 2.77 12.42 0.23
N PHE A 148 3.53 13.43 -0.18
CA PHE A 148 4.61 13.24 -1.15
C PHE A 148 5.88 12.76 -0.45
N TYR A 149 6.55 11.81 -1.09
CA TYR A 149 7.82 11.25 -0.66
C TYR A 149 8.88 11.45 -1.75
N GLU A 150 10.12 11.65 -1.34
CA GLU A 150 11.29 11.70 -2.19
C GLU A 150 12.38 10.86 -1.52
N GLU A 151 12.94 9.89 -2.23
CA GLU A 151 13.99 8.97 -1.72
C GLU A 151 13.65 8.35 -0.35
N GLY A 152 12.39 7.96 -0.14
CA GLY A 152 11.91 7.33 1.08
C GLY A 152 11.61 8.28 2.25
N ARG A 153 11.73 9.60 2.07
CA ARG A 153 11.46 10.61 3.10
C ARG A 153 10.28 11.49 2.70
N LYS A 154 9.47 11.93 3.67
CA LYS A 154 8.41 12.92 3.40
C LYS A 154 9.05 14.20 2.83
N HIS A 155 8.57 14.67 1.70
CA HIS A 155 9.04 15.86 1.02
C HIS A 155 7.84 16.55 0.36
N GLY A 156 7.77 17.87 0.34
CA GLY A 156 6.62 18.58 -0.23
C GLY A 156 5.36 18.49 0.65
N THR A 157 4.18 18.51 0.02
CA THR A 157 2.91 18.62 0.75
C THR A 157 2.47 17.31 1.38
N SER A 158 1.91 17.41 2.59
CA SER A 158 1.18 16.35 3.28
C SER A 158 -0.17 16.89 3.73
N LYS A 159 -1.24 16.16 3.41
CA LYS A 159 -2.62 16.55 3.71
C LYS A 159 -3.33 15.42 4.44
N ILE A 160 -4.09 15.77 5.47
CA ILE A 160 -4.92 14.83 6.23
C ILE A 160 -6.37 15.27 6.15
N TYR A 161 -7.26 14.30 5.98
CA TYR A 161 -8.70 14.50 5.82
C TYR A 161 -9.47 13.67 6.84
N THR A 162 -10.69 14.09 7.17
CA THR A 162 -11.65 13.27 7.93
C THR A 162 -12.25 12.16 7.07
N GLU A 163 -12.99 11.26 7.69
CA GLU A 163 -13.70 10.19 6.99
C GLU A 163 -14.76 10.73 6.00
N GLU A 164 -15.30 11.92 6.24
CA GLU A 164 -16.21 12.66 5.34
C GLU A 164 -15.47 13.43 4.23
N GLY A 165 -14.13 13.35 4.18
CA GLY A 165 -13.30 14.03 3.19
C GLY A 165 -12.99 15.49 3.50
N ILE A 166 -13.19 15.93 4.74
CA ILE A 166 -12.91 17.32 5.16
C ILE A 166 -11.42 17.47 5.46
N LEU A 167 -10.74 18.42 4.81
CA LEU A 167 -9.32 18.70 5.06
C LEU A 167 -9.13 19.27 6.48
N ILE A 168 -8.27 18.63 7.27
CA ILE A 168 -7.97 19.02 8.66
C ILE A 168 -6.50 19.38 8.90
N GLU A 169 -5.60 18.97 8.02
CA GLU A 169 -4.19 19.32 8.06
C GLU A 169 -3.63 19.49 6.64
N ASP A 170 -2.87 20.55 6.41
CA ASP A 170 -2.13 20.83 5.18
C ASP A 170 -0.77 21.43 5.56
N VAL A 171 0.29 20.63 5.43
CA VAL A 171 1.64 20.97 5.90
C VAL A 171 2.69 20.63 4.84
N ILE A 172 3.85 21.29 4.93
CA ILE A 172 4.98 21.05 4.02
C ILE A 172 6.12 20.38 4.80
N TYR A 173 6.68 19.33 4.21
CA TYR A 173 7.87 18.63 4.66
C TYR A 173 9.06 18.91 3.74
N VAL A 174 10.27 18.92 4.31
CA VAL A 174 11.54 18.85 3.59
C VAL A 174 12.41 17.85 4.36
N ASP A 175 12.89 16.81 3.68
CA ASP A 175 13.72 15.74 4.26
C ASP A 175 13.15 15.14 5.56
N GLY A 176 11.85 14.89 5.57
CA GLY A 176 11.14 14.28 6.71
C GLY A 176 10.84 15.24 7.86
N LYS A 177 11.16 16.53 7.75
CA LYS A 177 10.87 17.55 8.78
C LYS A 177 9.86 18.56 8.27
N LEU A 178 8.93 18.99 9.12
CA LEU A 178 8.03 20.11 8.81
C LEU A 178 8.86 21.36 8.49
N ASN A 179 8.66 21.93 7.30
CA ASN A 179 9.41 23.08 6.82
C ASN A 179 8.59 23.83 5.78
N GLY A 180 8.16 25.04 6.10
CA GLY A 180 7.22 25.82 5.30
C GLY A 180 5.89 26.05 6.01
N LEU A 181 4.86 26.40 5.25
CA LEU A 181 3.54 26.72 5.79
C LEU A 181 2.83 25.46 6.32
N GLY A 182 2.33 25.53 7.55
CA GLY A 182 1.38 24.58 8.11
C GLY A 182 0.03 25.24 8.35
N LYS A 183 -1.04 24.55 7.98
CA LYS A 183 -2.43 24.94 8.21
C LYS A 183 -3.18 23.78 8.85
N TYR A 184 -4.01 24.12 9.83
CA TYR A 184 -4.81 23.17 10.57
C TYR A 184 -6.24 23.68 10.65
N TYR A 185 -7.20 22.78 10.49
CA TYR A 185 -8.62 23.09 10.41
C TYR A 185 -9.40 22.29 11.47
N ASP A 186 -10.62 22.71 11.76
CA ASP A 186 -11.56 21.94 12.56
C ASP A 186 -12.26 20.86 11.72
N LEU A 187 -13.10 20.03 12.35
CA LEU A 187 -13.85 18.97 11.68
C LEU A 187 -14.90 19.48 10.68
N LYS A 188 -15.11 20.79 10.57
CA LYS A 188 -15.96 21.45 9.58
C LYS A 188 -15.15 22.09 8.45
N GLY A 189 -13.82 22.00 8.49
CA GLY A 189 -12.91 22.60 7.52
C GLY A 189 -12.63 24.09 7.75
N VAL A 190 -12.97 24.62 8.92
CA VAL A 190 -12.68 26.01 9.29
C VAL A 190 -11.27 26.09 9.86
N ILE A 191 -10.46 27.03 9.36
CA ILE A 191 -9.07 27.19 9.80
C ILE A 191 -9.00 27.50 11.30
N LYS A 192 -8.17 26.74 12.05
CA LYS A 192 -7.92 26.92 13.49
C LYS A 192 -6.58 27.58 13.76
N GLU A 193 -5.56 27.18 13.00
CA GLU A 193 -4.24 27.77 13.13
C GLU A 193 -3.44 27.65 11.84
N LYS A 194 -2.57 28.63 11.60
CA LYS A 194 -1.55 28.55 10.56
C LYS A 194 -0.27 29.27 11.00
N GLY A 195 0.84 28.84 10.43
CA GLY A 195 2.13 29.47 10.64
C GLY A 195 3.24 28.76 9.89
N ILE A 196 4.46 29.25 10.06
CA ILE A 196 5.62 28.68 9.40
C ILE A 196 6.30 27.68 10.33
N TYR A 197 6.68 26.53 9.79
CA TYR A 197 7.66 25.63 10.37
C TYR A 197 9.04 25.86 9.73
N GLU A 198 10.09 25.69 10.51
CA GLU A 198 11.46 25.60 10.04
C GLU A 198 12.14 24.45 10.79
N ASN A 199 12.70 23.49 10.05
CA ASN A 199 13.41 22.33 10.60
C ASN A 199 12.65 21.55 11.69
N GLY A 200 11.33 21.42 11.52
CA GLY A 200 10.44 20.72 12.45
C GLY A 200 9.89 21.58 13.59
N ALA A 201 10.32 22.83 13.73
CA ALA A 201 9.90 23.73 14.80
C ALA A 201 9.03 24.89 14.28
N ARG A 202 8.04 25.31 15.08
CA ARG A 202 7.25 26.52 14.80
C ARG A 202 8.17 27.74 14.75
N LYS A 203 8.10 28.54 13.69
CA LYS A 203 8.88 29.76 13.49
C LYS A 203 7.96 30.98 13.31
N GLY A 204 8.34 32.08 13.96
CA GLY A 204 7.65 33.36 13.85
C GLY A 204 6.28 33.37 14.53
N LYS A 205 5.44 34.31 14.11
CA LYS A 205 4.08 34.46 14.66
C LYS A 205 3.16 33.41 14.04
N TRP A 206 2.41 32.74 14.90
CA TRP A 206 1.33 31.83 14.53
C TRP A 206 0.00 32.56 14.66
N GLU A 207 -0.83 32.44 13.64
CA GLU A 207 -2.20 32.93 13.64
C GLU A 207 -3.11 31.82 14.16
N TYR A 208 -3.97 32.17 15.12
CA TYR A 208 -4.97 31.28 15.68
C TYR A 208 -6.35 31.88 15.42
N TYR A 209 -7.34 31.05 15.16
CA TYR A 209 -8.69 31.48 14.81
C TYR A 209 -9.71 30.89 15.80
N ILE A 210 -10.69 31.69 16.20
CA ILE A 210 -11.84 31.28 17.01
C ILE A 210 -13.09 31.71 16.26
N ASP A 211 -14.00 30.77 16.00
CA ASP A 211 -15.23 31.00 15.21
C ASP A 211 -14.95 31.66 13.83
N GLY A 212 -13.77 31.39 13.24
CA GLY A 212 -13.35 31.92 11.93
C GLY A 212 -12.63 33.28 11.95
N GLU A 213 -12.55 33.95 13.11
CA GLU A 213 -11.85 35.23 13.27
C GLU A 213 -10.47 35.06 13.93
N VAL A 214 -9.50 35.91 13.57
CA VAL A 214 -8.15 35.88 14.18
C VAL A 214 -8.24 36.21 15.67
N SER A 215 -7.81 35.27 16.52
CA SER A 215 -7.72 35.43 17.97
C SER A 215 -6.62 36.42 18.36
N ALA A 216 -7.02 37.59 18.85
CA ALA A 216 -6.10 38.57 19.43
C ALA A 216 -5.37 38.07 20.70
N LYS A 217 -5.87 37.00 21.34
CA LYS A 217 -5.34 36.45 22.60
C LYS A 217 -4.32 35.31 22.41
N GLY A 218 -3.89 35.05 21.17
CA GLY A 218 -2.99 33.94 20.85
C GLY A 218 -3.71 32.59 20.88
N ARG A 219 -2.97 31.50 21.21
CA ARG A 219 -3.51 30.13 21.22
C ARG A 219 -4.71 30.03 22.17
N PRO A 220 -5.92 29.65 21.69
CA PRO A 220 -7.08 29.50 22.56
C PRO A 220 -6.80 28.49 23.67
N ARG A 221 -7.25 28.81 24.89
CA ARG A 221 -7.24 27.83 25.99
C ARG A 221 -8.13 26.65 25.61
N LYS A 222 -7.77 25.43 26.02
CA LYS A 222 -8.54 24.21 25.71
C LYS A 222 -10.02 24.33 26.10
N SER A 223 -10.33 25.10 27.15
CA SER A 223 -11.70 25.40 27.61
C SER A 223 -12.50 26.38 26.73
N MET A 224 -11.88 27.03 25.75
CA MET A 224 -12.52 27.94 24.80
C MET A 224 -12.83 27.27 23.46
N LEU A 225 -12.32 26.06 23.25
CA LEU A 225 -12.71 25.21 22.14
C LEU A 225 -14.04 24.56 22.54
N LYS A 226 -15.15 24.94 21.89
CA LYS A 226 -16.43 24.24 22.07
C LYS A 226 -16.19 22.77 21.76
N ASP A 227 -16.56 21.89 22.69
CA ASP A 227 -16.18 20.48 22.73
C ASP A 227 -16.14 19.83 21.35
N ASP A 228 -14.93 19.54 20.87
CA ASP A 228 -14.69 18.55 19.81
C ASP A 228 -15.14 17.22 20.43
N ALA A 229 -16.41 16.83 20.20
CA ALA A 229 -16.99 15.61 20.74
C ALA A 229 -16.07 14.43 20.40
N LYS A 230 -15.51 13.80 21.44
CA LYS A 230 -14.78 12.54 21.32
C LYS A 230 -15.66 11.54 20.55
N PRO A 231 -15.13 10.80 19.56
CA PRO A 231 -15.80 9.60 19.10
C PRO A 231 -16.02 8.70 20.30
N LYS A 232 -17.26 8.26 20.53
CA LYS A 232 -17.56 7.23 21.51
C LYS A 232 -16.70 6.02 21.18
N GLN A 233 -15.83 5.63 22.12
CA GLN A 233 -15.36 4.25 22.16
C GLN A 233 -16.58 3.43 22.53
N GLU A 234 -17.05 2.59 21.62
CA GLU A 234 -17.93 1.49 21.98
C GLU A 234 -17.09 0.50 22.79
N GLU A 235 -17.39 0.41 24.08
CA GLU A 235 -17.01 -0.72 24.93
C GLU A 235 -17.87 -1.91 24.45
N GLU A 236 -17.22 -2.94 23.88
CA GLU A 236 -17.86 -4.25 23.68
C GLU A 236 -17.73 -5.04 25.01
N GLU A 237 -18.90 -5.43 25.54
CA GLU A 237 -19.08 -6.58 26.46
C GLU A 237 -18.87 -7.91 25.72
#